data_AF-A0A3C1BKD5-F1
#
_entry.id   AF-A0A3C1BKD5-F1
#
_cell.length_a   1.000
_cell.length_b   1.000
_cell.length_c   1.000
_cell.angle_alpha   90.00
_cell.angle_beta   90.00
_cell.angle_gamma   90.00
#
_symmetry.space_group_name_H-M   'P 1'
#
loop_
_entity.id
_entity.type
_entity.pdbx_description
1 polymer ?
#
loop_
_entity_poly.entity_id
_entity_poly.type
_entity_poly.pdbx_seq_one_letter_code
_entity_poly.pdbx_strand_id
1 'polypeptide(L)'
;MRSKVAERIQNETPPEVRIFVRQYTDIVLRINQILKAKGYTQKDLAEKMNKKPSEINKWLKGSHNLTLKTLAKLEAELGEPIIFTSKEQLV
;
A
#
# COMPACT_ATOMS: atom_id res chain seq x y z
N MET A 1 -9.94 -26.84 -4.32
CA MET A 1 -10.75 -26.29 -5.44
C MET A 1 -11.21 -24.89 -5.05
N ARG A 2 -11.18 -23.90 -5.97
CA ARG A 2 -11.78 -22.58 -5.70
C ARG A 2 -13.29 -22.76 -5.58
N SER A 3 -13.94 -22.03 -4.67
CA SER A 3 -15.39 -22.11 -4.52
C SER A 3 -16.07 -21.46 -5.74
N LYS A 4 -17.25 -21.95 -6.11
CA LYS A 4 -18.09 -21.33 -7.16
C LYS A 4 -18.34 -19.84 -6.88
N VAL A 5 -18.40 -19.47 -5.61
CA VAL A 5 -18.55 -18.08 -5.15
C VAL A 5 -17.29 -17.26 -5.48
N ALA A 6 -16.09 -17.79 -5.21
CA ALA A 6 -14.84 -17.10 -5.51
C ALA A 6 -14.63 -16.90 -7.02
N GLU A 7 -14.99 -17.91 -7.83
CA GLU A 7 -14.92 -17.81 -9.30
C GLU A 7 -15.88 -16.74 -9.84
N ARG A 8 -17.11 -16.70 -9.33
CA ARG A 8 -18.10 -15.69 -9.73
C ARG A 8 -17.62 -14.27 -9.39
N ILE A 9 -17.13 -14.06 -8.17
CA ILE A 9 -16.57 -12.76 -7.75
C ILE A 9 -15.43 -12.36 -8.69
N GLN A 10 -14.52 -13.27 -9.00
CA GLN A 10 -13.37 -12.97 -9.87
C GLN A 10 -13.79 -12.55 -11.29
N ASN A 11 -14.81 -13.21 -11.85
CA ASN A 11 -15.33 -12.94 -13.19
C ASN A 11 -16.12 -11.63 -13.27
N GLU A 12 -16.89 -11.30 -12.23
CA GLU A 12 -17.72 -10.09 -12.17
C GLU A 12 -16.91 -8.84 -11.74
N THR A 13 -15.73 -9.02 -11.12
CA THR A 13 -14.89 -7.89 -10.69
C THR A 13 -14.37 -7.11 -11.90
N PRO A 14 -14.56 -5.78 -11.97
CA PRO A 14 -13.98 -4.98 -13.05
C PRO A 14 -12.44 -5.02 -13.07
N PRO A 15 -11.79 -4.95 -14.26
CA PRO A 15 -10.33 -4.98 -14.37
C PRO A 15 -9.60 -3.95 -13.49
N GLU A 16 -10.11 -2.72 -13.44
CA GLU A 16 -9.56 -1.62 -12.65
C GLU A 16 -9.56 -1.91 -11.15
N VAL A 17 -10.57 -2.62 -10.64
CA VAL A 17 -10.63 -3.03 -9.23
C VAL A 17 -9.55 -4.07 -8.93
N ARG A 18 -9.34 -5.04 -9.84
CA ARG A 18 -8.25 -6.02 -9.68
C ARG A 18 -6.88 -5.36 -9.70
N ILE A 19 -6.67 -4.41 -10.61
CA ILE A 19 -5.44 -3.63 -10.73
C ILE A 19 -5.20 -2.83 -9.44
N PHE A 20 -6.21 -2.12 -8.97
CA PHE A 20 -6.15 -1.35 -7.73
C PHE A 20 -5.79 -2.21 -6.53
N VAL A 21 -6.48 -3.33 -6.30
CA VAL A 21 -6.22 -4.22 -5.16
C VAL A 21 -4.79 -4.77 -5.21
N ARG A 22 -4.31 -5.17 -6.39
CA ARG A 22 -2.93 -5.64 -6.56
C ARG A 22 -1.93 -4.54 -6.20
N GLN A 23 -2.02 -3.39 -6.85
CA GLN A 23 -1.10 -2.26 -6.63
C GLN A 23 -1.12 -1.77 -5.19
N TYR A 24 -2.30 -1.66 -4.59
CA TYR A 24 -2.45 -1.24 -3.21
C TYR A 24 -1.80 -2.24 -2.24
N THR A 25 -2.00 -3.53 -2.49
CA THR A 25 -1.39 -4.60 -1.70
C THR A 25 0.14 -4.53 -1.77
N ASP A 26 0.70 -4.37 -2.97
CA ASP A 26 2.15 -4.25 -3.18
C ASP A 26 2.72 -3.03 -2.43
N ILE A 27 2.03 -1.89 -2.48
CA ILE A 27 2.39 -0.67 -1.73
C ILE A 27 2.39 -0.93 -0.22
N VAL A 28 1.35 -1.54 0.33
CA VAL A 28 1.26 -1.83 1.77
C VAL A 28 2.34 -2.81 2.21
N LEU A 29 2.61 -3.85 1.40
CA LEU A 29 3.68 -4.80 1.67
C LEU A 29 5.04 -4.10 1.70
N ARG A 30 5.31 -3.21 0.74
CA ARG A 30 6.54 -2.43 0.70
C ARG A 30 6.69 -1.54 1.94
N ILE A 31 5.63 -0.84 2.36
CA ILE A 31 5.66 -0.03 3.59
C ILE A 31 6.00 -0.91 4.80
N ASN A 32 5.35 -2.06 4.96
CA ASN A 32 5.61 -2.97 6.07
C ASN A 32 7.04 -3.53 6.05
N GLN A 33 7.61 -3.80 4.89
CA GLN A 33 9.01 -4.22 4.75
C GLN A 33 9.97 -3.13 5.23
N ILE A 34 9.74 -1.88 4.85
CA ILE A 34 10.56 -0.73 5.29
C ILE A 34 10.47 -0.56 6.81
N LEU A 35 9.25 -0.62 7.37
CA LEU A 35 9.05 -0.53 8.81
C LEU A 35 9.80 -1.65 9.55
N LYS A 36 9.68 -2.90 9.07
CA LYS A 36 10.37 -4.04 9.65
C LYS A 36 11.89 -3.89 9.59
N ALA A 37 12.43 -3.43 8.45
CA ALA A 37 13.87 -3.23 8.28
C ALA A 37 14.43 -2.15 9.23
N LYS A 38 13.63 -1.12 9.54
CA LYS A 38 14.00 -0.04 10.47
C LYS A 38 13.67 -0.32 11.94
N GLY A 39 13.03 -1.46 12.24
CA GLY A 39 12.54 -1.77 13.59
C GLY A 39 11.41 -0.86 14.06
N TYR A 40 10.66 -0.26 13.13
CA TYR A 40 9.54 0.63 13.44
C TYR A 40 8.23 -0.13 13.57
N THR A 41 7.45 0.27 14.56
CA THR A 41 6.05 -0.14 14.72
C THR A 41 5.12 0.81 13.95
N GLN A 42 3.85 0.42 13.78
CA GLN A 42 2.83 1.33 13.23
C GLN A 42 2.61 2.56 14.11
N LYS A 43 2.87 2.45 15.42
CA LYS A 43 2.79 3.57 16.36
C LYS A 43 3.90 4.58 16.07
N ASP A 44 5.13 4.11 15.87
CA ASP A 44 6.28 4.97 15.54
C ASP A 44 6.06 5.68 14.20
N LEU A 45 5.49 4.98 13.21
CA LEU A 45 5.11 5.60 11.95
C LEU A 45 4.05 6.70 12.15
N ALA A 46 3.06 6.45 13.00
CA ALA A 46 2.01 7.43 13.29
C ALA A 46 2.61 8.70 13.94
N GLU A 47 3.52 8.54 14.89
CA GLU A 47 4.23 9.65 15.55
C GLU A 47 5.06 10.45 14.55
N LYS A 48 5.87 9.79 13.71
CA LYS A 48 6.67 10.44 12.66
C LYS A 48 5.82 11.20 11.65
N MET A 49 4.71 10.61 11.23
CA MET A 49 3.78 11.23 10.28
C MET A 49 2.90 12.32 10.91
N ASN A 50 2.98 12.55 12.23
CA ASN A 50 2.08 13.39 13.01
C ASN A 50 0.60 13.03 12.76
N LYS A 51 0.28 11.74 12.85
CA LYS A 51 -1.02 11.13 12.57
C LYS A 51 -1.51 10.25 13.70
N LYS A 52 -2.82 9.99 13.73
CA LYS A 52 -3.38 9.02 14.68
C LYS A 52 -3.00 7.59 14.26
N PRO A 53 -2.70 6.69 15.21
CA PRO A 53 -2.49 5.27 14.90
C PRO A 53 -3.65 4.64 14.13
N SER A 54 -4.89 5.10 14.37
CA SER A 54 -6.08 4.66 13.63
C SER A 54 -6.09 5.08 12.16
N GLU A 55 -5.48 6.20 11.79
CA GLU A 55 -5.31 6.61 10.39
C GLU A 55 -4.30 5.70 9.69
N ILE A 56 -3.14 5.47 10.32
CA ILE A 56 -2.12 4.55 9.79
C ILE A 56 -2.67 3.13 9.63
N ASN A 57 -3.44 2.66 10.62
CA ASN A 57 -4.05 1.33 10.58
C ASN A 57 -5.03 1.19 9.40
N LYS A 58 -5.81 2.24 9.10
CA LYS A 58 -6.73 2.24 7.96
C LYS A 58 -6.00 2.16 6.63
N TRP A 59 -4.86 2.85 6.49
CA TRP A 59 -4.00 2.73 5.32
C TRP A 59 -3.42 1.31 5.20
N LEU A 60 -2.86 0.74 6.27
CA LEU A 60 -2.22 -0.57 6.16
C LEU A 60 -3.20 -1.74 6.05
N LYS A 61 -4.49 -1.54 6.38
CA LYS A 61 -5.56 -2.52 6.17
C LYS A 61 -6.29 -2.39 4.83
N GLY A 62 -6.02 -1.36 4.04
CA GLY A 62 -6.73 -1.14 2.78
C GLY A 62 -8.15 -0.58 2.91
N SER A 63 -8.50 -0.03 4.07
CA SER A 63 -9.82 0.60 4.26
C SER A 63 -9.83 2.09 3.93
N HIS A 64 -8.69 2.69 3.58
CA HIS A 64 -8.57 4.07 3.08
C HIS A 64 -7.57 4.16 1.94
N ASN A 65 -7.92 4.89 0.89
CA ASN A 65 -7.01 5.12 -0.22
C ASN A 65 -5.82 5.99 0.21
N LEU A 66 -4.64 5.64 -0.28
CA LEU A 66 -3.43 6.45 -0.18
C LEU A 66 -3.35 7.35 -1.41
N THR A 67 -3.15 8.65 -1.20
CA THR A 67 -2.86 9.58 -2.30
C THR A 67 -1.37 9.55 -2.63
N LEU A 68 -0.98 9.93 -3.84
CA LEU A 68 0.43 10.11 -4.20
C LEU A 68 1.14 11.10 -3.26
N LYS A 69 0.45 12.17 -2.80
CA LYS A 69 0.99 13.10 -1.82
C LYS A 69 1.24 12.44 -0.46
N THR A 70 0.39 11.50 -0.04
CA THR A 70 0.60 10.72 1.19
C THR A 70 1.79 9.79 1.04
N LEU A 71 1.93 9.13 -0.11
CA LEU A 71 3.06 8.25 -0.42
C LEU A 71 4.38 9.01 -0.42
N ALA A 72 4.45 10.18 -1.08
CA ALA A 72 5.64 11.01 -1.08
C ALA A 72 6.05 11.45 0.34
N LYS A 73 5.09 11.75 1.21
CA LYS A 73 5.37 12.04 2.62
C LYS A 73 5.93 10.82 3.36
N LEU A 74 5.35 9.65 3.13
CA LEU A 74 5.85 8.40 3.71
C LEU A 74 7.28 8.11 3.24
N GLU A 75 7.58 8.29 1.95
CA GLU A 75 8.93 8.12 1.41
C GLU A 75 9.92 9.10 2.04
N ALA A 76 9.53 10.36 2.25
CA ALA A 76 10.35 11.36 2.91
C ALA A 76 10.63 11.01 4.39
N GLU A 77 9.62 10.58 5.15
CA GLU A 77 9.75 10.20 6.56
C GLU A 77 10.52 8.89 6.76
N LEU A 78 10.34 7.93 5.84
CA LEU A 78 10.99 6.63 5.90
C LEU A 78 12.39 6.65 5.25
N GLY A 79 12.67 7.62 4.38
CA GLY A 79 13.94 7.73 3.65
C GLY A 79 14.14 6.62 2.63
N GLU A 80 13.06 5.99 2.15
CA GLU A 80 13.11 4.91 1.16
C GLU A 80 11.95 5.02 0.17
N PRO A 81 12.17 4.67 -1.11
CA PRO A 81 11.10 4.60 -2.10
C PRO A 81 10.12 3.48 -1.80
N ILE A 82 8.84 3.78 -2.01
CA ILE A 82 7.69 2.87 -1.90
C ILE A 82 7.24 2.43 -3.30
N ILE A 83 7.21 3.33 -4.27
CA ILE A 83 6.80 3.03 -5.65
C ILE A 83 8.04 2.93 -6.55
N PHE A 84 8.06 1.89 -7.39
CA PHE A 84 9.05 1.71 -8.45
C PHE A 84 8.32 1.60 -9.78
N THR A 85 8.77 2.35 -10.78
CA THR A 85 8.31 2.22 -12.17
C THR A 85 9.36 1.46 -12.97
N SER A 86 8.94 0.71 -14.01
CA SER A 86 9.91 0.14 -14.93
C SER A 86 10.75 1.27 -15.55
N LYS A 87 12.06 1.02 -15.71
CA LYS A 87 12.98 1.97 -16.35
C LYS A 87 12.92 1.89 -17.87
N GLU A 88 11.88 1.27 -18.45
CA GLU A 88 11.75 1.22 -19.91
C GLU A 88 11.68 2.66 -20.40
N GLN A 89 12.80 3.10 -20.95
CA GLN A 89 12.89 4.38 -21.64
C GLN A 89 11.88 4.26 -22.77
N LEU A 90 10.86 5.12 -22.73
CA LEU A 90 10.12 5.44 -23.94
C LEU A 90 11.18 5.93 -24.93
N VAL A 91 11.52 5.07 -25.90
CA VAL A 91 12.40 5.40 -27.02
C VAL A 91 11.69 6.43 -27.90
#